data_AF-A0A9D0LHW1-F1
#
_entry.id   AF-A0A9D0LHW1-F1
#
_cell.length_a   1.000
_cell.length_b   1.000
_cell.length_c   1.000
_cell.angle_alpha   90.00
_cell.angle_beta   90.00
_cell.angle_gamma   90.00
#
_symmetry.space_group_name_H-M   'P 1'
#
loop_
_entity.id
_entity.type
_entity.pdbx_description
1 polymer ?
#
loop_
_entity_poly.entity_id
_entity_poly.type
_entity_poly.pdbx_seq_one_letter_code
_entity_poly.pdbx_strand_id
1 'polypeptide(L)'
;MTIKIEKKIVDYAVARDEEEQKASSPPAAPEEDIVQMHERLARPEMLFGSTYKIKTPLSEHALYVTINDIILNQGTPHEVRRPFEVFINSKNMDHFQWIVALTRIISAVFRKGGDVTFLVEELRSVFDPAGGYF
;
A
#
# COMPACT_ATOMS: atom_id res chain seq x y z
N MET A 1 47.86 11.41 42.29
CA MET A 1 49.21 10.96 41.88
C MET A 1 49.67 11.89 40.76
N THR A 2 50.85 12.48 40.89
CA THR A 2 51.35 13.51 39.96
C THR A 2 52.25 12.83 38.93
N ILE A 3 51.82 12.80 37.67
CA ILE A 3 52.60 12.18 36.59
C ILE A 3 53.57 13.23 36.05
N LYS A 4 54.87 13.04 36.26
CA LYS A 4 55.93 13.86 35.66
C LYS A 4 56.32 13.26 34.30
N ILE A 5 56.20 14.06 33.25
CA ILE A 5 56.55 13.67 31.88
C ILE A 5 57.97 14.19 31.62
N GLU A 6 58.94 13.27 31.49
CA GLU A 6 60.36 13.62 31.30
C GLU A 6 60.76 13.80 29.83
N LYS A 7 59.86 13.46 28.88
CA LYS A 7 60.12 13.53 27.43
C LYS A 7 59.32 14.64 26.77
N LYS A 8 59.92 15.24 25.73
CA LYS A 8 59.29 16.32 24.95
C LYS A 8 58.10 15.74 24.17
N ILE A 9 56.90 16.26 24.42
CA ILE A 9 55.68 15.89 23.69
C ILE A 9 55.79 16.56 22.31
N VAL A 10 55.92 15.75 21.26
CA VAL A 10 56.13 16.22 19.87
C VAL A 10 54.85 16.20 19.04
N ASP A 11 53.79 15.57 19.53
CA ASP A 11 52.47 15.56 18.88
C ASP A 11 51.37 15.28 19.92
N TYR A 12 50.15 15.76 19.67
CA TYR A 12 48.99 15.49 20.50
C TYR A 12 47.75 15.27 19.64
N ALA A 13 46.97 14.22 19.95
CA ALA A 13 45.67 13.97 19.35
C ALA A 13 44.60 14.04 20.45
N VAL A 14 43.51 14.75 20.16
CA VAL A 14 42.34 14.82 21.03
C VAL A 14 41.48 13.59 20.75
N ALA A 15 41.27 12.75 21.76
CA ALA A 15 40.34 11.63 21.66
C ALA A 15 38.95 12.19 21.30
N ARG A 16 38.45 11.79 20.12
CA ARG A 16 37.06 12.02 19.73
C ARG A 16 36.31 10.75 20.09
N ASP A 17 35.26 10.89 20.89
CA ASP A 17 34.37 9.80 21.34
C ASP A 17 33.51 9.19 20.19
N GLU A 18 34.02 9.15 18.96
CA GLU A 18 33.27 8.65 17.79
C GLU A 18 33.73 7.27 17.31
N GLU A 19 34.80 6.68 17.87
CA GLU A 19 35.33 5.39 17.42
C GLU A 19 34.91 4.17 18.27
N GLU A 20 34.33 4.36 19.45
CA GLU A 20 33.93 3.24 20.33
C GLU A 20 32.47 2.75 20.17
N GLN A 21 31.69 3.32 19.23
CA GLN A 21 30.35 2.80 18.91
C GLN A 21 30.26 1.90 17.67
N LYS A 22 31.40 1.47 17.10
CA LYS A 22 31.45 0.55 15.95
C LYS A 22 31.75 -0.91 16.28
N ALA A 23 31.48 -1.35 17.50
CA ALA A 23 31.69 -2.74 17.92
C ALA A 23 30.51 -3.31 18.72
N SER A 24 29.29 -3.29 18.15
CA SER A 24 28.16 -4.14 18.55
C SER A 24 26.92 -3.84 17.69
N SER A 25 26.99 -4.12 16.40
CA SER A 25 25.78 -4.40 15.63
C SER A 25 25.67 -5.92 15.50
N PRO A 26 24.62 -6.58 16.04
CA PRO A 26 24.31 -7.97 15.71
C PRO A 26 24.28 -8.13 14.18
N PRO A 27 24.59 -9.32 13.63
CA PRO A 27 24.42 -9.56 12.20
C PRO A 27 22.99 -9.16 11.84
N ALA A 28 22.86 -8.19 10.92
CA ALA A 28 21.56 -7.87 10.35
C ALA A 28 20.95 -9.20 9.90
N ALA A 29 19.82 -9.58 10.52
CA ALA A 29 18.99 -10.65 10.01
C ALA A 29 18.79 -10.39 8.51
N PRO A 30 18.76 -11.43 7.66
CA PRO A 30 18.54 -11.23 6.24
C PRO A 30 17.31 -10.33 6.11
N GLU A 31 17.50 -9.15 5.52
CA GLU A 31 16.39 -8.28 5.18
C GLU A 31 15.51 -9.11 4.25
N GLU A 32 14.44 -9.68 4.81
CA GLU A 32 13.43 -10.31 4.00
C GLU A 32 12.99 -9.24 3.01
N ASP A 33 13.09 -9.52 1.70
CA ASP A 33 12.60 -8.65 0.64
C ASP A 33 11.08 -8.54 0.77
N ILE A 34 10.62 -7.73 1.72
CA ILE A 34 9.21 -7.48 2.00
C ILE A 34 8.71 -6.60 0.86
N VAL A 35 8.04 -7.23 -0.10
CA VAL A 35 7.40 -6.55 -1.21
C VAL A 35 6.21 -5.77 -0.68
N GLN A 36 6.26 -4.45 -0.82
CA GLN A 36 5.14 -3.55 -0.55
C GLN A 36 4.42 -3.20 -1.86
N MET A 37 3.18 -2.74 -1.77
CA MET A 37 2.47 -2.22 -2.95
C MET A 37 3.04 -0.86 -3.36
N HIS A 38 3.51 -0.76 -4.60
CA HIS A 38 4.00 0.47 -5.21
C HIS A 38 3.80 0.43 -6.74
N GLU A 39 3.86 1.59 -7.40
CA GLU A 39 3.49 1.78 -8.82
C GLU A 39 4.26 0.92 -9.84
N ARG A 40 5.41 0.36 -9.44
CA ARG A 40 6.28 -0.46 -10.31
C ARG A 40 6.01 -1.97 -10.15
N LEU A 41 5.13 -2.35 -9.23
CA LEU A 41 4.78 -3.74 -9.03
C LEU A 41 4.01 -4.26 -10.26
N ALA A 42 4.58 -5.25 -10.93
CA ALA A 42 4.00 -5.83 -12.13
C ALA A 42 2.71 -6.59 -11.80
N ARG A 43 1.72 -6.51 -12.70
CA ARG A 43 0.48 -7.28 -12.57
C ARG A 43 0.81 -8.78 -12.68
N PRO A 44 0.49 -9.60 -11.67
CA PRO A 44 0.64 -11.05 -11.75
C PRO A 44 -0.24 -11.67 -12.84
N GLU A 45 0.08 -12.90 -13.26
CA GLU A 45 -0.74 -13.64 -14.23
C GLU A 45 -2.14 -13.95 -13.69
N MET A 46 -2.25 -14.26 -12.39
CA MET A 46 -3.50 -14.59 -11.72
C MET A 46 -3.74 -13.67 -10.52
N LEU A 47 -4.99 -13.26 -10.35
CA LEU A 47 -5.47 -12.50 -9.20
C LEU A 47 -6.70 -13.17 -8.61
N PHE A 48 -6.85 -13.12 -7.29
CA PHE A 48 -8.03 -13.65 -6.62
C PHE A 48 -9.12 -12.57 -6.56
N GLY A 49 -10.25 -12.85 -7.19
CA GLY A 49 -11.36 -11.89 -7.32
C GLY A 49 -12.62 -12.33 -6.56
N SER A 50 -13.32 -11.36 -5.97
CA SER A 50 -14.67 -11.53 -5.44
C SER A 50 -15.64 -10.65 -6.23
N THR A 51 -16.76 -11.22 -6.70
CA THR A 51 -17.78 -10.48 -7.46
C THR A 51 -19.08 -10.36 -6.66
N TYR A 52 -19.52 -9.13 -6.46
CA TYR A 52 -20.73 -8.77 -5.73
C TYR A 52 -21.79 -8.28 -6.70
N LYS A 53 -23.00 -8.80 -6.55
CA LYS A 53 -24.18 -8.34 -7.29
C LYS A 53 -24.96 -7.38 -6.41
N ILE A 54 -25.04 -6.12 -6.83
CA ILE A 54 -25.76 -5.06 -6.15
C ILE A 54 -27.01 -4.74 -6.96
N LYS A 55 -28.17 -4.75 -6.31
CA LYS A 55 -29.45 -4.33 -6.89
C LYS A 55 -29.96 -3.17 -6.06
N THR A 56 -30.40 -2.11 -6.72
CA THR A 56 -31.06 -0.97 -6.06
C THR A 56 -32.52 -0.92 -6.51
N PRO A 57 -33.46 -0.45 -5.66
CA PRO A 57 -34.87 -0.35 -6.03
C PRO A 57 -35.14 0.60 -7.21
N LEU A 58 -34.25 1.59 -7.40
CA LEU A 58 -34.38 2.65 -8.40
C LEU A 58 -33.76 2.28 -9.75
N SER A 59 -33.00 1.19 -9.84
CA SER A 59 -32.34 0.75 -11.07
C SER A 59 -32.95 -0.55 -11.60
N GLU A 60 -33.38 -0.55 -12.85
CA GLU A 60 -33.84 -1.77 -13.54
C GLU A 60 -32.73 -2.82 -13.69
N HIS A 61 -31.46 -2.39 -13.69
CA HIS A 61 -30.32 -3.25 -13.93
C HIS A 61 -29.40 -3.32 -12.71
N ALA A 62 -28.92 -4.53 -12.41
CA ALA A 62 -27.96 -4.76 -11.35
C ALA A 62 -26.58 -4.21 -11.71
N LEU A 63 -25.82 -3.83 -10.69
CA LEU A 63 -24.39 -3.57 -10.76
C LEU A 63 -23.63 -4.82 -10.33
N TYR A 64 -22.58 -5.16 -11.05
CA TYR A 64 -21.66 -6.23 -10.73
C TYR A 64 -20.31 -5.61 -10.41
N VAL A 65 -19.89 -5.71 -9.16
CA VAL A 65 -18.63 -5.15 -8.67
C VAL A 65 -17.67 -6.29 -8.39
N THR A 66 -16.60 -6.39 -9.15
CA THR A 66 -15.53 -7.36 -8.95
C THR A 66 -14.33 -6.66 -8.33
N ILE A 67 -13.85 -7.16 -7.19
CA ILE A 67 -12.63 -6.67 -6.53
C ILE A 67 -11.59 -7.79 -6.65
N ASN A 68 -10.49 -7.50 -7.33
CA ASN A 68 -9.35 -8.40 -7.48
C ASN A 68 -8.25 -7.97 -6.53
N ASP A 69 -7.78 -8.93 -5.75
CA ASP A 69 -6.73 -8.72 -4.76
C ASP A 69 -5.43 -9.38 -5.18
N ILE A 70 -4.34 -8.77 -4.74
CA ILE A 70 -3.00 -9.33 -4.80
C ILE A 70 -2.59 -9.80 -3.41
N ILE A 71 -1.90 -10.94 -3.36
CA ILE A 71 -1.26 -11.46 -2.14
C ILE A 71 0.22 -11.10 -2.24
N LEU A 72 0.68 -10.26 -1.33
CA LEU A 72 2.09 -9.89 -1.20
C LEU A 72 2.77 -10.83 -0.20
N ASN A 73 4.04 -11.16 -0.45
CA ASN A 73 4.90 -11.97 0.43
C ASN A 73 4.27 -13.31 0.84
N GLN A 74 3.65 -13.99 -0.12
CA GLN A 74 2.95 -15.26 0.10
C GLN A 74 3.87 -16.29 0.76
N GLY A 75 3.40 -16.93 1.83
CA GLY A 75 4.17 -17.95 2.56
C GLY A 75 5.21 -17.41 3.53
N THR A 76 5.23 -16.09 3.78
CA THR A 76 6.05 -15.44 4.82
C THR A 76 5.18 -14.93 5.97
N PRO A 77 5.75 -14.60 7.15
CA PRO A 77 5.02 -13.93 8.23
C PRO A 77 4.44 -12.56 7.84
N HIS A 78 4.92 -11.98 6.74
CA HIS A 78 4.50 -10.68 6.20
C HIS A 78 3.52 -10.82 5.04
N GLU A 79 2.82 -11.95 4.93
CA GLU A 79 1.76 -12.16 3.95
C GLU A 79 0.62 -11.15 4.16
N VAL A 80 0.37 -10.32 3.15
CA VAL A 80 -0.69 -9.31 3.21
C VAL A 80 -1.48 -9.33 1.90
N ARG A 81 -2.80 -9.43 2.03
CA ARG A 81 -3.74 -9.27 0.92
C ARG A 81 -4.13 -7.81 0.78
N ARG A 82 -4.00 -7.27 -0.43
CA ARG A 82 -4.39 -5.88 -0.76
C ARG A 82 -5.23 -5.84 -2.03
N PRO A 83 -6.19 -4.90 -2.14
CA PRO A 83 -6.91 -4.68 -3.38
C PRO A 83 -5.94 -4.19 -4.45
N PHE A 84 -6.09 -4.71 -5.67
CA PHE A 84 -5.22 -4.41 -6.80
C PHE A 84 -5.97 -3.73 -7.95
N GLU A 85 -7.15 -4.25 -8.30
CA GLU A 85 -8.02 -3.66 -9.33
C GLU A 85 -9.49 -3.91 -9.00
N VAL A 86 -10.36 -3.01 -9.44
CA VAL A 86 -11.82 -3.15 -9.35
C VAL A 86 -12.40 -3.11 -10.75
N PHE A 87 -13.51 -3.82 -10.96
CA PHE A 87 -14.34 -3.75 -12.16
C PHE A 87 -15.79 -3.53 -11.78
N ILE A 88 -16.44 -2.55 -12.39
CA ILE A 88 -17.87 -2.30 -12.22
C ILE A 88 -18.54 -2.49 -13.57
N ASN A 89 -19.52 -3.38 -13.63
CA ASN A 89 -20.27 -3.69 -14.85
C ASN A 89 -21.78 -3.58 -14.61
N SER A 90 -22.52 -3.17 -15.64
CA SER A 90 -23.99 -3.14 -15.64
C SER A 90 -24.53 -3.36 -17.05
N LYS A 91 -25.79 -3.77 -17.13
CA LYS A 91 -26.55 -3.69 -18.39
C LYS A 91 -27.03 -2.27 -18.68
N ASN A 92 -27.04 -1.38 -17.69
CA ASN A 92 -27.39 0.03 -17.90
C ASN A 92 -26.24 0.74 -18.63
N MET A 93 -26.55 1.36 -19.78
CA MET A 93 -25.58 2.08 -20.60
C MET A 93 -25.52 3.59 -20.31
N ASP A 94 -26.51 4.15 -19.62
CA ASP A 94 -26.67 5.61 -19.43
C ASP A 94 -25.48 6.26 -18.70
N HIS A 95 -24.86 5.51 -17.78
CA HIS A 95 -23.72 5.96 -16.99
C HIS A 95 -22.43 5.18 -17.30
N PHE A 96 -22.40 4.40 -18.38
CA PHE A 96 -21.28 3.51 -18.69
C PHE A 96 -19.93 4.23 -18.75
N GLN A 97 -19.86 5.42 -19.38
CA GLN A 97 -18.60 6.19 -19.48
C GLN A 97 -18.05 6.58 -18.11
N TRP A 98 -18.93 7.04 -17.20
CA TRP A 98 -18.56 7.42 -15.84
C TRP A 98 -18.15 6.21 -15.00
N ILE A 99 -18.84 5.09 -15.15
CA ILE A 99 -18.48 3.83 -14.48
C ILE A 99 -17.09 3.35 -14.92
N VAL A 100 -16.80 3.41 -16.22
CA VAL A 100 -15.48 3.04 -16.77
C VAL A 100 -14.39 3.97 -16.23
N ALA A 101 -14.63 5.29 -16.21
CA ALA A 101 -13.69 6.25 -15.66
C ALA A 101 -13.41 5.99 -14.17
N LEU A 102 -14.46 5.80 -13.37
CA LEU A 102 -14.37 5.51 -11.95
C LEU A 102 -13.58 4.22 -11.68
N THR A 103 -13.90 3.16 -12.40
CA THR A 103 -13.23 1.85 -12.32
C THR A 103 -11.72 1.97 -12.60
N ARG A 104 -11.34 2.76 -13.61
CA ARG A 104 -9.94 3.01 -13.96
C ARG A 104 -9.20 3.81 -12.90
N ILE A 105 -9.83 4.86 -12.36
CA ILE A 105 -9.24 5.73 -11.34
C ILE A 105 -9.03 4.95 -10.04
N ILE A 106 -10.04 4.25 -9.54
CA ILE A 106 -9.93 3.45 -8.30
C ILE A 106 -8.83 2.39 -8.45
N SER A 107 -8.81 1.66 -9.58
CA SER A 107 -7.76 0.67 -9.84
C SER A 107 -6.36 1.27 -9.97
N ALA A 108 -6.24 2.52 -10.41
CA ALA A 108 -4.96 3.22 -10.44
C ALA A 108 -4.51 3.59 -9.02
N VAL A 109 -5.44 4.06 -8.16
CA VAL A 109 -5.14 4.37 -6.75
C VAL A 109 -4.73 3.11 -6.00
N PHE A 110 -5.43 1.99 -6.18
CA PHE A 110 -5.04 0.71 -5.58
C PHE A 110 -3.59 0.33 -5.92
N ARG A 111 -3.20 0.46 -7.19
CA ARG A 111 -1.83 0.16 -7.65
C ARG A 111 -0.76 1.12 -7.14
N LYS A 112 -1.11 2.35 -6.72
CA LYS A 112 -0.13 3.23 -6.07
C LYS A 112 0.30 2.71 -4.70
N GLY A 113 -0.55 1.91 -4.04
CA GLY A 113 -0.33 1.43 -2.69
C GLY A 113 -0.61 2.50 -1.64
N GLY A 114 -0.20 2.21 -0.39
CA GLY A 114 -0.52 3.05 0.77
C GLY A 114 -1.88 2.74 1.39
N ASP A 115 -2.40 3.69 2.18
CA ASP A 115 -3.73 3.57 2.75
C ASP A 115 -4.78 3.92 1.70
N VAL A 116 -5.57 2.92 1.30
CA VAL A 116 -6.66 3.05 0.33
C VAL A 116 -8.04 3.06 1.00
N THR A 117 -8.10 2.97 2.33
CA THR A 117 -9.37 2.95 3.07
C THR A 117 -10.12 4.27 2.94
N PHE A 118 -9.40 5.39 2.79
CA PHE A 118 -9.99 6.71 2.54
C PHE A 118 -10.92 6.71 1.32
N LEU A 119 -10.64 5.92 0.27
CA LEU A 119 -11.52 5.84 -0.90
C LEU A 119 -12.93 5.37 -0.53
N VAL A 120 -13.04 4.46 0.44
CA VAL A 120 -14.35 3.99 0.92
C VAL A 120 -15.09 5.11 1.64
N GLU A 121 -14.38 5.91 2.42
CA GLU A 121 -14.94 7.06 3.13
C GLU A 121 -15.42 8.13 2.15
N GLU A 122 -14.60 8.48 1.15
CA GLU A 122 -14.93 9.44 0.10
C GLU A 122 -16.13 8.97 -0.73
N LEU A 123 -16.14 7.71 -1.18
CA LEU A 123 -17.26 7.17 -1.95
C LEU A 123 -18.56 7.10 -1.14
N ARG A 124 -18.47 6.81 0.17
CA ARG A 124 -19.63 6.82 1.07
C ARG A 124 -20.18 8.23 1.28
N SER A 125 -19.35 9.26 1.17
CA SER A 125 -19.78 10.65 1.31
C SER A 125 -20.56 11.19 0.11
N VAL A 126 -20.55 10.47 -1.03
CA VAL A 126 -21.30 10.85 -2.23
C VAL A 126 -22.79 10.58 -2.01
N PHE A 127 -23.57 11.66 -1.96
CA PHE A 127 -25.03 11.60 -1.84
C PHE A 127 -25.72 11.74 -3.19
N ASP A 128 -26.78 10.95 -3.39
CA ASP A 128 -27.72 11.12 -4.50
C ASP A 128 -28.89 12.02 -4.05
N PRO A 129 -29.12 13.18 -4.70
CA PRO A 129 -30.24 14.08 -4.43
C PRO A 129 -31.63 13.43 -4.54
N ALA A 130 -31.76 12.33 -5.30
CA ALA A 130 -32.99 11.54 -5.40
C ALA A 130 -33.24 10.64 -4.17
N GLY A 131 -32.47 10.83 -3.09
CA GLY A 131 -32.72 10.23 -1.80
C GLY A 131 -31.92 8.98 -1.51
N GLY A 132 -30.91 8.64 -2.33
CA GLY A 132 -29.88 7.67 -2.02
C GLY A 132 -30.40 6.46 -1.25
N TYR A 133 -31.38 5.75 -1.81
CA TYR A 133 -31.87 4.52 -1.19
C TYR A 133 -30.77 3.46 -1.33
N PHE A 134 -29.85 3.46 -0.36
CA PHE A 134 -28.79 2.48 -0.15
C PHE A 134 -29.24 1.46 0.90
#